data_AF-A0A943WZJ6-F1
#
_entry.id   AF-A0A943WZJ6-F1
#
_cell.length_a   1.000
_cell.length_b   1.000
_cell.length_c   1.000
_cell.angle_alpha   90.00
_cell.angle_beta   90.00
_cell.angle_gamma   90.00
#
_symmetry.space_group_name_H-M   'P 1'
#
loop_
_entity.id
_entity.type
_entity.pdbx_description
1 polymer ?
#
loop_
_entity_poly.entity_id
_entity_poly.type
_entity_poly.pdbx_seq_one_letter_code
_entity_poly.pdbx_strand_id
1 'polypeptide(L)'
;MEINRSLIRNIIRKLALLCLPFFAVSSAFSVSTLETDAYVQGLVSYKKGEWADACVYLRQSVNNAEYATDSNWYMIIMSEVYSENYDAAISDCDYFIDNYSESNLLSFVEYQRGRAYHSVGLNDNAVMALSSFCNEYPDSDMYSSALFWIAECFYDDYDFETARSLYERIVAEFPQSSKREDAEFKLYLITQHDREQKLLYLLKMTGEEYLNSRENYEKQLRMMQTDDMTELRRQLRAANARILELESSASVMTVPVVPAVEKEVPSVAETTVSVQEENYGAVESMVPTAVQANEEMLSLKAKAALIQRLLNERNGEGK
;
A
#
# COMPACT_ATOMS: atom_id res chain seq x y z
N MET A 1 101.84 -40.86 9.36
CA MET A 1 102.10 -39.42 9.60
C MET A 1 100.79 -38.81 10.08
N GLU A 2 100.57 -38.83 11.39
CA GLU A 2 99.29 -38.50 12.01
C GLU A 2 99.07 -36.98 11.99
N ILE A 3 98.02 -36.54 11.30
CA ILE A 3 97.62 -35.14 11.28
C ILE A 3 97.06 -34.78 12.66
N ASN A 4 97.74 -33.84 13.30
CA ASN A 4 97.62 -33.46 14.69
C ASN A 4 96.23 -32.88 15.01
N ARG A 5 95.32 -33.74 15.51
CA ARG A 5 93.94 -33.41 15.94
C ARG A 5 93.85 -32.29 17.01
N SER A 6 94.97 -31.87 17.59
CA SER A 6 95.03 -30.77 18.56
C SER A 6 94.96 -29.38 17.91
N LEU A 7 95.44 -29.22 16.66
CA LEU A 7 95.46 -27.92 15.97
C LEU A 7 94.05 -27.50 15.51
N ILE A 8 93.26 -28.45 15.02
CA ILE A 8 91.87 -28.22 14.56
C ILE A 8 90.95 -27.89 15.74
N ARG A 9 91.18 -28.53 16.90
CA ARG A 9 90.37 -28.31 18.11
C ARG A 9 90.58 -26.92 18.73
N ASN A 10 91.77 -26.35 18.59
CA ASN A 10 92.09 -25.00 19.06
C ASN A 10 91.59 -23.89 18.13
N ILE A 11 91.49 -24.16 16.82
CA ILE A 11 90.89 -23.22 15.85
C ILE A 11 89.37 -23.14 16.05
N ILE A 12 88.70 -24.29 16.27
CA ILE A 12 87.24 -24.33 16.53
C ILE A 12 86.89 -23.68 17.89
N ARG A 13 87.73 -23.84 18.92
CA ARG A 13 87.53 -23.17 20.23
C ARG A 13 87.77 -21.65 20.20
N LYS A 14 88.67 -21.15 19.33
CA LYS A 14 88.89 -19.71 19.15
C LYS A 14 87.83 -19.04 18.27
N LEU A 15 87.18 -19.78 17.37
CA LEU A 15 86.07 -19.28 16.55
C LEU A 15 84.72 -19.25 17.29
N ALA A 16 84.54 -20.08 18.32
CA ALA A 16 83.33 -20.14 19.14
C ALA A 16 83.27 -19.12 20.30
N LEU A 17 84.33 -18.32 20.49
CA LEU A 17 84.47 -17.34 21.60
C LEU A 17 84.42 -15.88 21.12
N LEU A 18 83.97 -15.65 19.88
CA LEU A 18 83.80 -14.32 19.28
C LEU A 18 82.37 -14.13 18.77
N CYS A 19 81.39 -14.78 19.42
CA CYS A 19 79.98 -14.53 19.22
C CYS A 19 79.29 -14.48 20.59
N LEU A 20 78.83 -13.26 20.94
CA LEU A 20 78.02 -12.85 22.08
C LEU A 20 78.80 -12.42 23.34
N PRO A 21 78.54 -11.21 23.86
CA PRO A 21 77.19 -10.68 24.04
C PRO A 21 76.94 -9.39 23.25
N PHE A 22 76.16 -9.50 22.16
CA PHE A 22 75.39 -8.38 21.63
C PHE A 22 73.94 -8.86 21.49
N PHE A 23 73.38 -9.31 22.61
CA PHE A 23 71.99 -9.80 22.66
C PHE A 23 71.42 -9.49 24.04
N ALA A 24 71.33 -8.20 24.37
CA ALA A 24 70.64 -7.74 25.56
C ALA A 24 70.22 -6.25 25.51
N VAL A 25 69.98 -5.65 24.34
CA VAL A 25 69.40 -4.28 24.27
C VAL A 25 68.44 -4.08 23.08
N SER A 26 67.81 -5.11 22.51
CA SER A 26 66.87 -4.90 21.39
C SER A 26 65.40 -5.22 21.68
N SER A 27 65.05 -5.66 22.90
CA SER A 27 63.64 -5.95 23.22
C SER A 27 62.81 -4.73 23.61
N ALA A 28 63.34 -3.52 23.48
CA ALA A 28 62.60 -2.27 23.73
C ALA A 28 62.40 -1.41 22.46
N PHE A 29 62.85 -1.85 21.29
CA PHE A 29 62.81 -1.07 20.04
C PHE A 29 61.94 -1.68 18.93
N SER A 30 60.97 -2.53 19.29
CA SER A 30 60.07 -3.15 18.30
C SER A 30 58.59 -2.81 18.50
N VAL A 31 58.21 -2.27 19.67
CA VAL A 31 56.81 -1.94 19.96
C VAL A 31 56.46 -0.54 19.42
N SER A 32 57.35 0.44 19.59
CA SER A 32 57.10 1.81 19.12
C SER A 32 56.99 1.90 17.60
N THR A 33 57.72 1.08 16.83
CA THR A 33 57.72 1.14 15.37
C THR A 33 56.43 0.60 14.74
N LEU A 34 55.80 -0.41 15.35
CA LEU A 34 54.56 -1.01 14.84
C LEU A 34 53.33 -0.13 15.16
N GLU A 35 53.35 0.56 16.29
CA GLU A 35 52.28 1.48 16.71
C GLU A 35 52.31 2.80 15.94
N THR A 36 53.50 3.36 15.70
CA THR A 36 53.65 4.49 14.77
C THR A 36 53.25 4.10 13.35
N ASP A 37 53.46 2.84 12.97
CA ASP A 37 53.00 2.31 11.69
C ASP A 37 51.47 2.27 11.64
N ALA A 38 50.80 1.74 12.67
CA ALA A 38 49.33 1.69 12.72
C ALA A 38 48.69 3.08 12.62
N TYR A 39 49.16 4.07 13.38
CA TYR A 39 48.64 5.43 13.27
C TYR A 39 48.83 6.01 11.86
N VAL A 40 50.03 5.88 11.29
CA VAL A 40 50.34 6.39 9.94
C VAL A 40 49.52 5.67 8.87
N GLN A 41 49.38 4.34 8.93
CA GLN A 41 48.52 3.58 8.02
C GLN A 41 47.07 4.03 8.15
N GLY A 42 46.57 4.21 9.38
CA GLY A 42 45.22 4.71 9.63
C GLY A 42 44.96 6.06 8.96
N LEU A 43 45.88 7.02 9.10
CA LEU A 43 45.76 8.32 8.43
C LEU A 43 45.84 8.21 6.89
N VAL A 44 46.71 7.34 6.38
CA VAL A 44 46.86 7.10 4.93
C VAL A 44 45.57 6.51 4.36
N SER A 45 45.03 5.47 4.98
CA SER A 45 43.77 4.85 4.56
C SER A 45 42.59 5.81 4.70
N TYR A 46 42.52 6.59 5.79
CA TYR A 46 41.51 7.63 5.96
C TYR A 46 41.54 8.65 4.83
N LYS A 47 42.73 9.13 4.45
CA LYS A 47 42.91 10.08 3.35
C LYS A 47 42.52 9.50 1.98
N LYS A 48 42.68 8.19 1.80
CA LYS A 48 42.27 7.48 0.57
C LYS A 48 40.77 7.16 0.53
N GLY A 49 40.06 7.29 1.65
CA GLY A 49 38.67 6.84 1.79
C GLY A 49 38.53 5.33 1.97
N GLU A 50 39.60 4.63 2.37
CA GLU A 50 39.57 3.21 2.73
C GLU A 50 39.04 3.09 4.17
N TRP A 51 37.75 3.35 4.38
CA TRP A 51 37.16 3.57 5.72
C TRP A 51 37.27 2.37 6.66
N ALA A 52 37.12 1.14 6.14
CA ALA A 52 37.25 -0.07 6.95
C ALA A 52 38.69 -0.24 7.48
N ASP A 53 39.69 -0.08 6.61
CA ASP A 53 41.11 -0.17 6.99
C ASP A 53 41.50 0.99 7.91
N ALA A 54 41.02 2.20 7.61
CA ALA A 54 41.22 3.38 8.46
C ALA A 54 40.71 3.12 9.88
N CYS A 55 39.47 2.62 10.03
CA CYS A 55 38.92 2.28 11.34
C CYS A 55 39.81 1.27 12.09
N VAL A 56 40.21 0.17 11.44
CA VAL A 56 41.04 -0.87 12.06
C VAL A 56 42.38 -0.31 12.56
N TYR A 57 43.10 0.42 11.71
CA TYR A 57 44.42 0.93 12.04
C TYR A 57 44.36 2.08 13.07
N LEU A 58 43.39 2.99 12.95
CA LEU A 58 43.19 4.07 13.92
C LEU A 58 42.76 3.50 15.28
N ARG A 59 41.89 2.48 15.30
CA ARG A 59 41.52 1.75 16.54
C ARG A 59 42.74 1.09 17.20
N GLN A 60 43.64 0.52 16.41
CA GLN A 60 44.88 -0.03 16.94
C GLN A 60 45.76 1.06 17.56
N SER A 61 45.80 2.26 16.97
CA SER A 61 46.62 3.38 17.46
C SER A 61 46.18 3.91 18.82
N VAL A 62 44.88 3.96 19.12
CA VAL A 62 44.36 4.50 20.40
C VAL A 62 44.67 3.62 21.62
N ASN A 63 45.22 2.40 21.43
CA ASN A 63 45.77 1.61 22.52
C ASN A 63 46.96 2.30 23.22
N ASN A 64 47.64 3.20 22.50
CA ASN A 64 48.63 4.09 23.07
C ASN A 64 47.96 5.41 23.46
N ALA A 65 48.09 5.79 24.73
CA ALA A 65 47.47 7.00 25.28
C ALA A 65 47.90 8.29 24.56
N GLU A 66 49.07 8.30 23.91
CA GLU A 66 49.52 9.43 23.07
C GLU A 66 48.57 9.69 21.88
N TYR A 67 47.98 8.64 21.32
CA TYR A 67 47.08 8.73 20.16
C TYR A 67 45.60 8.70 20.51
N ALA A 68 45.24 8.47 21.78
CA ALA A 68 43.87 8.53 22.29
C ALA A 68 43.38 9.99 22.44
N THR A 69 43.38 10.71 21.33
CA THR A 69 42.97 12.12 21.23
C THR A 69 41.54 12.21 20.68
N ASP A 70 40.86 13.32 20.97
CA ASP A 70 39.53 13.61 20.42
C ASP A 70 39.52 13.54 18.88
N SER A 71 40.54 14.11 18.23
CA SER A 71 40.66 14.10 16.78
C SER A 71 40.76 12.69 16.22
N ASN A 72 41.50 11.79 16.88
CA ASN A 72 41.64 10.40 16.42
C ASN A 72 40.35 9.61 16.62
N TRP A 73 39.68 9.78 17.77
CA TRP A 73 38.36 9.17 18.01
C TRP A 73 37.29 9.67 17.04
N TYR A 74 37.30 10.97 16.72
CA TYR A 74 36.44 11.51 15.69
C TYR A 74 36.70 10.87 14.32
N MET A 75 37.96 10.66 13.95
CA MET A 75 38.30 9.97 12.70
C MET A 75 37.84 8.50 12.69
N ILE A 76 37.90 7.80 13.84
CA ILE A 76 37.35 6.45 13.98
C ILE A 76 35.84 6.48 13.74
N ILE A 77 35.09 7.33 14.45
CA ILE A 77 33.65 7.49 14.31
C ILE A 77 33.27 7.78 12.86
N MET A 78 33.96 8.73 12.22
CA MET A 78 33.69 9.07 10.82
C MET A 78 33.99 7.91 9.88
N SER A 79 35.07 7.15 10.11
CA SER A 79 35.38 5.93 9.34
C SER A 79 34.27 4.91 9.48
N GLU A 80 33.73 4.71 10.69
CA GLU A 80 32.64 3.80 10.94
C GLU A 80 31.36 4.23 10.23
N VAL A 81 30.98 5.50 10.34
CA VAL A 81 29.84 6.10 9.64
C VAL A 81 29.96 5.91 8.12
N TYR A 82 31.13 6.20 7.53
CA TYR A 82 31.33 6.03 6.08
C TYR A 82 31.44 4.57 5.63
N SER A 83 31.77 3.65 6.54
CA SER A 83 31.72 2.20 6.31
C SER A 83 30.36 1.59 6.63
N GLU A 84 29.36 2.40 6.98
CA GLU A 84 27.99 2.00 7.37
C GLU A 84 27.93 1.12 8.63
N ASN A 85 28.99 1.12 9.43
CA ASN A 85 29.07 0.41 10.71
C ASN A 85 28.43 1.25 11.84
N TYR A 86 27.14 1.56 11.71
CA TYR A 86 26.45 2.52 12.58
C TYR A 86 26.34 2.08 14.04
N ASP A 87 26.21 0.78 14.34
CA ASP A 87 26.18 0.27 15.72
C ASP A 87 27.49 0.58 16.48
N ALA A 88 28.63 0.38 15.81
CA ALA A 88 29.95 0.72 16.35
C ALA A 88 30.09 2.24 16.50
N ALA A 89 29.66 2.99 15.48
CA ALA A 89 29.71 4.45 15.50
C ALA A 89 28.91 5.04 16.66
N ILE A 90 27.72 4.51 16.98
CA ILE A 90 26.92 4.94 18.13
C ILE A 90 27.71 4.73 19.43
N SER A 91 28.26 3.53 19.62
CA SER A 91 29.01 3.17 20.83
C SER A 91 30.24 4.08 21.03
N ASP A 92 30.94 4.40 19.94
CA ASP A 92 32.08 5.31 19.96
C ASP A 92 31.69 6.77 20.12
N CYS A 93 30.55 7.20 19.59
CA CYS A 93 30.00 8.52 19.85
C CYS A 93 29.71 8.70 21.33
N ASP A 94 29.07 7.71 21.97
CA ASP A 94 28.78 7.74 23.41
C ASP A 94 30.09 7.81 24.21
N TYR A 95 31.08 6.99 23.87
CA TYR A 95 32.41 7.07 24.48
C TYR A 95 33.04 8.46 24.31
N PHE A 96 32.94 9.05 23.11
CA PHE A 96 33.50 10.36 22.84
C PHE A 96 32.86 11.45 23.69
N ILE A 97 31.53 11.44 23.79
CA ILE A 97 30.76 12.45 24.54
C ILE A 97 31.10 12.39 26.03
N ASP A 98 31.26 11.17 26.57
CA ASP A 98 31.59 10.97 27.98
C ASP A 98 33.03 11.40 28.33
N ASN A 99 33.98 11.22 27.40
CA ASN A 99 35.42 11.41 27.67
C ASN A 99 36.00 12.72 27.11
N TYR A 100 35.33 13.35 26.15
CA TYR A 100 35.80 14.56 25.45
C TYR A 100 34.70 15.65 25.40
N SER A 101 33.98 15.84 26.50
CA SER A 101 32.87 16.82 26.62
C SER A 101 33.28 18.30 26.44
N GLU A 102 34.57 18.63 26.52
CA GLU A 102 35.09 19.97 26.24
C GLU A 102 35.62 20.12 24.79
N SER A 103 35.53 19.08 23.96
CA SER A 103 36.05 19.13 22.58
C SER A 103 35.21 20.03 21.67
N ASN A 104 35.88 20.78 20.81
CA ASN A 104 35.23 21.53 19.73
C ASN A 104 34.55 20.62 18.70
N LEU A 105 34.87 19.32 18.70
CA LEU A 105 34.26 18.31 17.82
C LEU A 105 32.96 17.73 18.38
N LEU A 106 32.57 18.08 19.61
CA LEU A 106 31.42 17.49 20.30
C LEU A 106 30.13 17.65 19.49
N SER A 107 29.84 18.85 19.00
CA SER A 107 28.67 19.11 18.16
C SER A 107 28.62 18.22 16.92
N PHE A 108 29.78 17.98 16.28
CA PHE A 108 29.86 17.10 15.12
C PHE A 108 29.53 15.65 15.50
N VAL A 109 30.08 15.17 16.62
CA VAL A 109 29.84 13.80 17.11
C VAL A 109 28.39 13.60 17.53
N GLU A 110 27.77 14.57 18.21
CA GLU A 110 26.38 14.47 18.64
C GLU A 110 25.42 14.41 17.46
N TYR A 111 25.68 15.18 16.42
CA TYR A 111 24.96 15.07 15.15
C TYR A 111 25.15 13.70 14.49
N GLN A 112 26.39 13.18 14.43
CA GLN A 112 26.63 11.87 13.83
C GLN A 112 25.95 10.75 14.61
N ARG A 113 25.90 10.84 15.94
CA ARG A 113 25.16 9.88 16.78
C ARG A 113 23.68 9.85 16.43
N GLY A 114 23.05 11.02 16.32
CA GLY A 114 21.66 11.14 15.90
C GLY A 114 21.38 10.53 14.52
N ARG A 115 22.27 10.76 13.55
CA ARG A 115 22.20 10.13 12.22
C ARG A 115 22.40 8.63 12.24
N ALA A 116 23.33 8.15 13.05
CA ALA A 116 23.60 6.73 13.17
C ALA A 116 22.38 6.01 13.76
N TYR A 117 21.68 6.61 14.74
CA TYR A 117 20.41 6.07 15.25
C TYR A 117 19.35 5.90 14.16
N HIS A 118 19.16 6.90 13.29
CA HIS A 118 18.23 6.79 12.16
C HIS A 118 18.65 5.65 11.22
N SER A 119 19.95 5.54 10.95
CA SER A 119 20.49 4.52 10.03
C SER A 119 20.30 3.08 10.53
N VAL A 120 20.25 2.87 11.85
CA VAL A 120 19.92 1.55 12.45
C VAL A 120 18.42 1.34 12.70
N GLY A 121 17.57 2.30 12.31
CA GLY A 121 16.11 2.25 12.48
C GLY A 121 15.62 2.62 13.88
N LEU A 122 16.46 3.22 14.73
CA LEU A 122 16.09 3.71 16.05
C LEU A 122 15.59 5.17 15.95
N ASN A 123 14.48 5.38 15.24
CA ASN A 123 13.92 6.69 14.92
C ASN A 123 13.64 7.55 16.16
N ASP A 124 13.08 6.98 17.22
CA ASP A 124 12.82 7.72 18.48
C ASP A 124 14.11 8.30 19.08
N ASN A 125 15.17 7.49 19.13
CA ASN A 125 16.48 7.93 19.64
C ASN A 125 17.10 8.99 18.73
N ALA A 126 16.96 8.83 17.42
CA ALA A 126 17.44 9.79 16.42
C ALA A 126 16.76 11.15 16.60
N VAL A 127 15.41 11.17 16.70
CA VAL A 127 14.63 12.39 16.93
C VAL A 127 15.04 13.06 18.23
N MET A 128 15.18 12.30 19.33
CA MET A 128 15.62 12.85 20.61
C MET A 128 17.01 13.48 20.52
N ALA A 129 17.99 12.74 19.99
CA ALA A 129 19.38 13.20 19.91
C ALA A 129 19.52 14.43 18.99
N LEU A 130 18.91 14.39 17.81
CA LEU A 130 18.98 15.49 16.84
C LEU A 130 18.18 16.72 17.30
N SER A 131 17.08 16.53 18.04
CA SER A 131 16.35 17.65 18.63
C SER A 131 17.15 18.33 19.75
N SER A 132 17.86 17.56 20.59
CA SER A 132 18.80 18.12 21.57
C SER A 132 19.91 18.91 20.87
N PHE A 133 20.50 18.32 19.83
CA PHE A 133 21.50 18.99 19.01
C PHE A 133 20.99 20.32 18.43
N CYS A 134 19.79 20.36 17.85
CA CYS A 134 19.20 21.60 17.33
C CYS A 134 18.98 22.65 18.43
N ASN A 135 18.65 22.22 19.66
CA ASN A 135 18.45 23.13 20.78
C ASN A 135 19.78 23.69 21.33
N GLU A 136 20.82 22.86 21.36
CA GLU A 136 22.13 23.21 21.91
C GLU A 136 23.01 23.98 20.91
N TYR A 137 22.89 23.68 19.61
CA TYR A 137 23.69 24.27 18.54
C TYR A 137 22.83 24.90 17.44
N PRO A 138 22.03 25.94 17.75
CA PRO A 138 21.13 26.57 16.78
C PRO A 138 21.86 27.24 15.61
N ASP A 139 23.12 27.64 15.80
CA ASP A 139 23.95 28.32 14.79
C ASP A 139 24.87 27.35 14.03
N SER A 140 24.75 26.05 14.25
CA SER A 140 25.59 25.06 13.57
C SER A 140 25.29 24.96 12.08
N ASP A 141 26.33 24.81 11.25
CA ASP A 141 26.19 24.49 9.82
C ASP A 141 25.42 23.18 9.57
N MET A 142 25.32 22.32 10.58
CA MET A 142 24.62 21.04 10.52
C MET A 142 23.18 21.13 11.01
N TYR A 143 22.72 22.30 11.48
CA TYR A 143 21.37 22.51 12.00
C TYR A 143 20.29 22.12 10.97
N SER A 144 20.37 22.65 9.75
CA SER A 144 19.44 22.32 8.68
C SER A 144 19.50 20.84 8.28
N SER A 145 20.69 20.22 8.41
CA SER A 145 20.85 18.80 8.15
C SER A 145 20.28 17.95 9.29
N ALA A 146 20.33 18.41 10.53
CA ALA A 146 19.70 17.73 11.67
C ALA A 146 18.18 17.76 11.56
N LEU A 147 17.60 18.93 11.18
CA LEU A 147 16.18 19.03 10.84
C LEU A 147 15.78 18.04 9.74
N PHE A 148 16.63 17.87 8.73
CA PHE A 148 16.37 16.92 7.64
C PHE A 148 16.26 15.50 8.18
N TRP A 149 17.20 15.05 9.01
CA TRP A 149 17.18 13.70 9.57
C TRP A 149 16.02 13.48 10.55
N ILE A 150 15.61 14.51 11.31
CA ILE A 150 14.37 14.44 12.11
C ILE A 150 13.16 14.25 11.19
N ALA A 151 13.10 14.98 10.07
CA ALA A 151 12.03 14.84 9.09
C ALA A 151 12.03 13.45 8.44
N GLU A 152 13.20 12.87 8.14
CA GLU A 152 13.32 11.48 7.65
C GLU A 152 12.74 10.48 8.64
N CYS A 153 12.98 10.64 9.96
CA CYS A 153 12.39 9.77 10.98
C CYS A 153 10.85 9.81 10.92
N PHE A 154 10.26 11.01 10.89
CA PHE A 154 8.80 11.15 10.77
C PHE A 154 8.26 10.65 9.43
N TYR A 155 9.02 10.80 8.35
CA TYR A 155 8.68 10.29 7.03
C TYR A 155 8.62 8.75 7.03
N ASP A 156 9.61 8.09 7.65
CA ASP A 156 9.68 6.63 7.77
C ASP A 156 8.58 6.08 8.67
N ASP A 157 8.15 6.85 9.66
CA ASP A 157 7.02 6.53 10.54
C ASP A 157 5.63 6.86 9.92
N TYR A 158 5.60 7.28 8.66
CA TYR A 158 4.41 7.71 7.91
C TYR A 158 3.68 8.94 8.47
N ASP A 159 4.30 9.68 9.40
CA ASP A 159 3.82 10.99 9.84
C ASP A 159 4.23 12.07 8.84
N PHE A 160 3.58 12.02 7.67
CA PHE A 160 3.88 12.93 6.57
C PHE A 160 3.54 14.39 6.87
N GLU A 161 2.67 14.67 7.85
CA GLU A 161 2.32 16.03 8.23
C GLU A 161 3.50 16.68 8.97
N THR A 162 4.04 15.99 9.98
CA THR A 162 5.22 16.48 10.72
C THR A 162 6.45 16.55 9.82
N ALA A 163 6.68 15.51 9.00
CA ALA A 163 7.79 15.49 8.06
C ALA A 163 7.71 16.66 7.06
N ARG A 164 6.53 16.92 6.48
CA ARG A 164 6.30 18.03 5.55
C ARG A 164 6.66 19.37 6.18
N SER A 165 6.17 19.65 7.39
CA SER A 165 6.45 20.90 8.10
C SER A 165 7.96 21.16 8.24
N LEU A 166 8.72 20.12 8.61
CA LEU A 166 10.17 20.21 8.74
C LEU A 166 10.88 20.41 7.39
N TYR A 167 10.50 19.67 6.35
CA TYR A 167 11.08 19.87 5.02
C TYR A 167 10.76 21.26 4.45
N GLU A 168 9.53 21.75 4.60
CA GLU A 168 9.13 23.10 4.18
C GLU A 168 9.98 24.17 4.88
N ARG A 169 10.22 23.99 6.17
CA ARG A 169 11.09 24.87 6.95
C ARG A 169 12.53 24.88 6.41
N ILE A 170 13.09 23.73 6.06
CA ILE A 170 14.43 23.64 5.45
C ILE A 170 14.49 24.43 4.14
N VAL A 171 13.50 24.25 3.27
CA VAL A 171 13.44 24.91 1.95
C VAL A 171 13.26 26.41 2.08
N ALA A 172 12.44 26.87 3.04
CA ALA A 172 12.14 28.28 3.24
C ALA A 172 13.25 29.04 3.99
N GLU A 173 13.78 28.46 5.07
CA GLU A 173 14.70 29.15 5.98
C GLU A 173 16.18 28.90 5.64
N PHE A 174 16.52 27.79 4.98
CA PHE A 174 17.91 27.38 4.74
C PHE A 174 18.23 27.18 3.25
N PRO A 175 18.16 28.25 2.43
CA PRO A 175 18.27 28.16 0.97
C PRO A 175 19.63 27.65 0.46
N GLN A 176 20.68 27.71 1.29
CA GLN A 176 22.05 27.28 1.00
C GLN A 176 22.40 25.91 1.62
N SER A 177 21.45 25.29 2.34
CA SER A 177 21.67 23.97 2.95
C SER A 177 21.93 22.92 1.88
N SER A 178 22.90 22.03 2.12
CA SER A 178 23.13 20.85 1.28
C SER A 178 21.92 19.90 1.25
N LYS A 179 21.03 19.99 2.25
CA LYS A 179 19.80 19.20 2.37
C LYS A 179 18.56 19.84 1.75
N ARG A 180 18.69 21.02 1.14
CA ARG A 180 17.56 21.69 0.53
C ARG A 180 16.95 20.89 -0.63
N GLU A 181 17.78 20.47 -1.59
CA GLU A 181 17.30 19.74 -2.76
C GLU A 181 16.68 18.39 -2.35
N ASP A 182 17.28 17.70 -1.39
CA ASP A 182 16.74 16.47 -0.80
C ASP A 182 15.37 16.73 -0.14
N ALA A 183 15.22 17.83 0.60
CA ALA A 183 13.96 18.21 1.24
C ALA A 183 12.87 18.57 0.21
N GLU A 184 13.21 19.31 -0.86
CA GLU A 184 12.28 19.60 -1.96
C GLU A 184 11.80 18.31 -2.64
N PHE A 185 12.71 17.34 -2.83
CA PHE A 185 12.35 16.04 -3.37
C PHE A 185 11.41 15.25 -2.43
N LYS A 186 11.67 15.24 -1.12
CA LYS A 186 10.79 14.58 -0.13
C LYS A 186 9.40 15.22 -0.09
N LEU A 187 9.29 16.55 -0.15
CA LEU A 187 8.00 17.25 -0.26
C LEU A 187 7.23 16.85 -1.52
N TYR A 188 7.93 16.70 -2.63
CA TYR A 188 7.32 16.20 -3.86
C TYR A 188 6.77 14.78 -3.69
N LEU A 189 7.52 13.86 -3.06
CA LEU A 189 7.04 12.50 -2.78
C LEU A 189 5.80 12.49 -1.90
N ILE A 190 5.79 13.28 -0.82
CA ILE A 190 4.62 13.44 0.05
C ILE A 190 3.41 13.94 -0.76
N THR A 191 3.61 14.94 -1.62
CA THR A 191 2.54 15.49 -2.47
C THR A 191 2.00 14.46 -3.45
N GLN A 192 2.85 13.59 -4.00
CA GLN A 192 2.42 12.51 -4.89
C GLN A 192 1.61 11.45 -4.13
N HIS A 193 2.05 11.07 -2.94
CA HIS A 193 1.31 10.15 -2.07
C HIS A 193 -0.09 10.69 -1.75
N ASP A 194 -0.23 11.96 -1.38
CA ASP A 194 -1.53 12.59 -1.12
C ASP A 194 -2.47 12.57 -2.34
N ARG A 195 -1.92 12.83 -3.53
CA ARG A 195 -2.68 12.76 -4.79
C ARG A 195 -3.17 11.35 -5.07
N GLU A 196 -2.31 10.35 -4.82
CA GLU A 196 -2.67 8.94 -4.96
C GLU A 196 -3.76 8.53 -3.97
N GLN A 197 -3.63 8.87 -2.69
CA GLN A 197 -4.65 8.58 -1.67
C GLN A 197 -5.99 9.22 -2.02
N LYS A 198 -5.97 10.47 -2.50
CA LYS A 198 -7.17 11.16 -2.96
C LYS A 198 -7.77 10.48 -4.19
N LEU A 199 -6.96 10.04 -5.15
CA LEU A 199 -7.43 9.30 -6.32
C LEU A 199 -8.08 7.97 -5.92
N LEU A 200 -7.44 7.21 -5.03
CA LEU A 200 -7.97 5.95 -4.50
C LEU A 200 -9.30 6.17 -3.78
N TYR A 201 -9.40 7.23 -2.97
CA TYR A 201 -10.65 7.61 -2.32
C TYR A 201 -11.75 7.92 -3.35
N LEU A 202 -11.48 8.74 -4.36
CA LEU A 202 -12.44 9.04 -5.42
C LEU A 202 -12.86 7.76 -6.18
N LEU A 203 -11.91 6.89 -6.51
CA LEU A 203 -12.20 5.64 -7.21
C LEU A 203 -13.10 4.72 -6.37
N LYS A 204 -12.87 4.63 -5.06
CA LYS A 204 -13.71 3.88 -4.14
C LYS A 204 -15.12 4.46 -4.07
N MET A 205 -15.25 5.78 -3.86
CA MET A 205 -16.56 6.45 -3.79
C MET A 205 -17.36 6.27 -5.08
N THR A 206 -16.73 6.51 -6.24
CA THR A 206 -17.37 6.36 -7.55
C THR A 206 -17.73 4.90 -7.88
N GLY A 207 -16.92 3.94 -7.46
CA GLY A 207 -17.22 2.51 -7.59
C GLY A 207 -18.42 2.08 -6.74
N GLU A 208 -18.47 2.54 -5.49
CA GLU A 208 -19.60 2.29 -4.58
C GLU A 208 -20.90 2.96 -5.08
N GLU A 209 -20.81 4.20 -5.58
CA GLU A 209 -21.95 4.90 -6.19
C GLU A 209 -22.46 4.20 -7.46
N TYR A 210 -21.56 3.74 -8.33
CA TYR A 210 -21.92 2.97 -9.53
C TYR A 210 -22.62 1.65 -9.17
N LEU A 211 -22.09 0.90 -8.20
CA LEU A 211 -22.69 -0.35 -7.72
C LEU A 211 -24.09 -0.09 -7.13
N ASN A 212 -24.23 0.91 -6.27
CA ASN A 212 -25.51 1.27 -5.65
C ASN A 212 -26.54 1.75 -6.69
N SER A 213 -26.13 2.57 -7.66
CA SER A 213 -27.01 3.00 -8.75
C SER A 213 -27.48 1.82 -9.60
N ARG A 214 -26.59 0.87 -9.89
CA ARG A 214 -26.92 -0.36 -10.62
C ARG A 214 -27.91 -1.22 -9.84
N GLU A 215 -27.66 -1.47 -8.54
CA GLU A 215 -28.55 -2.26 -7.70
C GLU A 215 -29.96 -1.64 -7.59
N ASN A 216 -30.04 -0.32 -7.43
CA ASN A 216 -31.31 0.39 -7.40
C ASN A 216 -32.05 0.30 -8.75
N TYR A 217 -31.34 0.41 -9.87
CA TYR A 217 -31.92 0.22 -11.19
C TYR A 217 -32.45 -1.21 -11.39
N GLU A 218 -31.67 -2.23 -11.02
CA GLU A 218 -32.09 -3.63 -11.07
C GLU A 218 -33.30 -3.91 -10.16
N LYS A 219 -33.37 -3.26 -9.00
CA LYS A 219 -34.51 -3.37 -8.06
C LYS A 219 -35.77 -2.72 -8.64
N GLN A 220 -35.65 -1.55 -9.24
CA GLN A 220 -36.78 -0.88 -9.92
C GLN A 220 -37.29 -1.71 -11.09
N LEU A 221 -36.40 -2.26 -11.91
CA LEU A 221 -36.77 -3.14 -13.02
C LEU A 221 -37.54 -4.37 -12.52
N ARG A 222 -37.07 -4.99 -11.43
CA ARG A 222 -37.77 -6.12 -10.79
C ARG A 222 -39.15 -5.73 -10.27
N MET A 223 -39.29 -4.58 -9.62
CA MET A 223 -40.60 -4.08 -9.14
C MET A 223 -41.59 -3.86 -10.28
N MET A 224 -41.17 -3.20 -11.36
CA MET A 224 -42.02 -2.99 -12.54
C MET A 224 -42.46 -4.33 -13.15
N GLN A 225 -41.54 -5.29 -13.26
CA GLN A 225 -41.86 -6.61 -13.77
C GLN A 225 -42.85 -7.36 -12.87
N THR A 226 -42.75 -7.23 -11.55
CA THR A 226 -43.71 -7.84 -10.63
C THR A 226 -45.08 -7.18 -10.72
N ASP A 227 -45.15 -5.85 -10.81
CA ASP A 227 -46.41 -5.11 -10.88
C ASP A 227 -47.20 -5.48 -12.15
N ASP A 228 -46.53 -5.48 -13.31
CA ASP A 228 -47.10 -5.94 -14.59
C ASP A 228 -47.68 -7.36 -14.47
N MET A 229 -46.94 -8.25 -13.82
CA MET A 229 -47.31 -9.64 -13.65
C MET A 229 -48.53 -9.75 -12.72
N THR A 230 -48.56 -9.00 -11.61
CA THR A 230 -49.70 -9.02 -10.69
C THR A 230 -50.97 -8.51 -11.36
N GLU A 231 -50.86 -7.48 -12.20
CA GLU A 231 -51.96 -6.96 -13.01
C GLU A 231 -52.46 -8.01 -14.00
N LEU A 232 -51.56 -8.69 -14.70
CA LEU A 232 -51.90 -9.75 -15.64
C LEU A 232 -52.60 -10.94 -14.93
N ARG A 233 -52.15 -11.33 -13.73
CA ARG A 233 -52.84 -12.34 -12.91
C ARG A 233 -54.22 -11.87 -12.46
N ARG A 234 -54.38 -10.58 -12.12
CA ARG A 234 -55.68 -10.00 -11.74
C ARG A 234 -56.66 -10.08 -12.89
N GLN A 235 -56.23 -9.69 -14.09
CA GLN A 235 -57.04 -9.76 -15.30
C GLN A 235 -57.44 -11.20 -15.66
N LEU A 236 -56.51 -12.15 -15.53
CA LEU A 236 -56.79 -13.57 -15.74
C LEU A 236 -57.87 -14.09 -14.79
N ARG A 237 -57.77 -13.76 -13.49
CA ARG A 237 -58.78 -14.17 -12.50
C ARG A 237 -60.15 -13.59 -12.81
N ALA A 238 -60.22 -12.31 -13.19
CA ALA A 238 -61.48 -11.66 -13.56
C ALA A 238 -62.11 -12.30 -14.80
N ALA A 239 -61.31 -12.60 -15.83
CA ALA A 239 -61.79 -13.29 -17.02
C ALA A 239 -62.32 -14.70 -16.69
N ASN A 240 -61.60 -15.46 -15.86
CA ASN A 240 -62.02 -16.79 -15.45
C ASN A 240 -63.31 -16.80 -14.62
N ALA A 241 -63.49 -15.83 -13.72
CA ALA A 241 -64.73 -15.70 -12.96
C ALA A 241 -65.94 -15.44 -13.88
N ARG A 242 -65.77 -14.56 -14.87
CA ARG A 242 -66.81 -14.24 -15.87
C ARG A 242 -67.16 -15.44 -16.74
N ILE A 243 -66.16 -16.26 -17.12
CA ILE A 243 -66.40 -17.53 -17.83
C ILE A 243 -67.25 -18.47 -16.97
N LEU A 244 -66.94 -18.63 -15.68
CA LEU A 244 -67.68 -19.50 -14.77
C LEU A 244 -69.14 -19.05 -14.61
N GLU A 245 -69.37 -17.74 -14.47
CA GLU A 245 -70.71 -17.15 -14.43
C GLU A 245 -71.48 -17.44 -15.72
N LEU A 246 -70.88 -17.20 -16.89
CA LEU A 246 -71.50 -17.49 -18.18
C LEU A 246 -71.81 -19.00 -18.35
N GLU A 247 -70.90 -19.89 -17.95
CA GLU A 247 -71.12 -21.34 -17.98
C GLU A 247 -72.29 -21.76 -17.09
N SER A 248 -72.37 -21.24 -15.87
CA SER A 248 -73.49 -21.50 -14.98
C SER A 248 -74.81 -21.02 -15.58
N SER A 249 -74.83 -19.83 -16.19
CA SER A 249 -76.03 -19.28 -16.84
C SER A 249 -76.46 -20.11 -18.07
N ALA A 250 -75.50 -20.63 -18.84
CA ALA A 250 -75.76 -21.46 -20.00
C ALA A 250 -76.27 -22.85 -19.62
N SER A 251 -75.77 -23.44 -18.53
CA SER A 251 -76.24 -24.75 -18.02
C SER A 251 -77.67 -24.72 -17.48
N VAL A 252 -78.14 -23.56 -17.00
CA VAL A 252 -79.52 -23.36 -16.54
C VAL A 252 -80.50 -23.21 -17.72
N MET A 253 -80.02 -22.92 -18.92
CA MET A 253 -80.85 -22.69 -20.12
C MET A 253 -81.05 -23.90 -21.04
N THR A 254 -80.45 -25.07 -20.77
CA THR A 254 -80.63 -26.26 -21.62
C THR A 254 -81.88 -27.08 -21.24
N VAL A 255 -82.99 -26.87 -21.95
CA VAL A 255 -84.11 -27.81 -22.10
C VAL A 255 -83.80 -28.79 -23.25
N PRO A 256 -84.09 -30.10 -23.16
CA PRO A 256 -83.64 -31.07 -24.18
C PRO A 256 -84.52 -31.02 -25.44
N VAL A 257 -83.91 -30.87 -26.63
CA VAL A 257 -84.59 -31.09 -27.91
C VAL A 257 -83.76 -31.99 -28.84
N VAL A 258 -84.49 -33.01 -29.32
CA VAL A 258 -84.29 -34.11 -30.28
C VAL A 258 -83.55 -33.73 -31.59
N PRO A 259 -82.84 -34.65 -32.28
CA PRO A 259 -81.92 -34.33 -33.37
C PRO A 259 -82.59 -34.30 -34.76
N ALA A 260 -82.09 -33.47 -35.68
CA ALA A 260 -81.75 -33.83 -37.07
C ALA A 260 -81.51 -32.60 -37.97
N VAL A 261 -80.41 -32.67 -38.73
CA VAL A 261 -80.26 -32.45 -40.19
C VAL A 261 -78.98 -31.66 -40.49
N GLU A 262 -78.00 -32.40 -40.99
CA GLU A 262 -76.83 -31.93 -41.74
C GLU A 262 -77.24 -31.15 -42.99
N LYS A 263 -76.57 -30.02 -43.27
CA LYS A 263 -76.12 -29.65 -44.63
C LYS A 263 -74.84 -28.81 -44.57
N GLU A 264 -73.99 -29.06 -45.57
CA GLU A 264 -72.58 -28.69 -45.75
C GLU A 264 -72.33 -27.20 -46.13
N VAL A 265 -71.26 -26.59 -45.55
CA VAL A 265 -70.04 -25.91 -46.13
C VAL A 265 -70.25 -24.89 -47.31
N PRO A 266 -69.54 -23.71 -47.50
CA PRO A 266 -68.12 -23.38 -47.20
C PRO A 266 -67.69 -21.95 -46.73
N SER A 267 -66.44 -21.92 -46.26
CA SER A 267 -65.31 -20.94 -46.32
C SER A 267 -65.45 -19.44 -46.62
N VAL A 268 -64.87 -18.66 -45.69
CA VAL A 268 -63.85 -17.58 -45.82
C VAL A 268 -64.07 -16.46 -46.86
N ALA A 269 -64.26 -15.22 -46.37
CA ALA A 269 -63.41 -14.07 -46.69
C ALA A 269 -63.77 -12.84 -45.83
N GLU A 270 -62.72 -12.18 -45.32
CA GLU A 270 -62.74 -10.88 -44.65
C GLU A 270 -63.23 -9.78 -45.60
N THR A 271 -64.08 -8.87 -45.14
CA THR A 271 -63.96 -7.44 -45.51
C THR A 271 -64.61 -6.55 -44.45
N THR A 272 -63.81 -5.61 -43.96
CA THR A 272 -64.14 -4.51 -43.06
C THR A 272 -64.99 -3.43 -43.73
N VAL A 273 -65.93 -2.82 -42.98
CA VAL A 273 -66.08 -1.37 -42.70
C VAL A 273 -67.55 -0.89 -42.58
N SER A 274 -67.85 -0.44 -41.35
CA SER A 274 -68.76 0.62 -40.84
C SER A 274 -70.18 0.83 -41.37
N VAL A 275 -71.14 0.89 -40.43
CA VAL A 275 -72.17 1.96 -40.34
C VAL A 275 -72.53 2.20 -38.85
N GLN A 276 -72.44 3.45 -38.39
CA GLN A 276 -73.07 3.99 -37.15
C GLN A 276 -74.58 4.15 -37.42
N GLU A 277 -75.52 3.91 -36.52
CA GLU A 277 -75.99 4.77 -35.41
C GLU A 277 -77.45 4.26 -35.21
N GLU A 278 -77.96 3.93 -34.03
CA GLU A 278 -78.74 4.85 -33.20
C GLU A 278 -79.36 4.09 -32.02
N ASN A 279 -79.61 4.88 -30.98
CA ASN A 279 -80.13 4.60 -29.66
C ASN A 279 -81.65 4.34 -29.66
N TYR A 280 -82.15 3.29 -29.01
CA TYR A 280 -83.43 3.31 -28.27
C TYR A 280 -83.41 2.28 -27.15
N GLY A 281 -83.66 2.77 -25.93
CA GLY A 281 -83.79 1.93 -24.74
C GLY A 281 -85.12 1.17 -24.71
N ALA A 282 -85.07 -0.02 -24.14
CA ALA A 282 -86.11 -0.60 -23.32
C ALA A 282 -85.48 -1.72 -22.50
N VAL A 283 -85.54 -1.57 -21.19
CA VAL A 283 -85.12 -2.57 -20.20
C VAL A 283 -86.11 -3.73 -20.29
N GLU A 284 -85.69 -4.85 -20.87
CA GLU A 284 -86.42 -6.11 -20.77
C GLU A 284 -85.40 -7.27 -20.68
N SER A 285 -85.32 -7.84 -19.47
CA SER A 285 -84.62 -9.05 -19.05
C SER A 285 -83.27 -9.36 -19.74
N MET A 286 -82.18 -8.87 -19.15
CA MET A 286 -80.81 -9.33 -19.43
C MET A 286 -80.63 -10.78 -18.98
N VAL A 287 -81.11 -11.72 -19.78
CA VAL A 287 -80.49 -13.04 -19.85
C VAL A 287 -79.99 -13.16 -21.28
N PRO A 288 -78.66 -13.19 -21.51
CA PRO A 288 -78.12 -13.36 -22.86
C PRO A 288 -78.78 -14.58 -23.51
N THR A 289 -79.14 -14.48 -24.78
CA THR A 289 -79.57 -15.68 -25.51
C THR A 289 -78.43 -16.70 -25.48
N ALA A 290 -78.74 -17.99 -25.38
CA ALA A 290 -77.73 -19.05 -25.16
C ALA A 290 -76.58 -19.02 -26.19
N VAL A 291 -76.85 -18.54 -27.41
CA VAL A 291 -75.86 -18.37 -28.48
C VAL A 291 -74.88 -17.23 -28.18
N GLN A 292 -75.37 -16.06 -27.74
CA GLN A 292 -74.53 -14.90 -27.41
C GLN A 292 -73.67 -15.16 -26.17
N ALA A 293 -74.19 -15.85 -25.15
CA ALA A 293 -73.42 -16.27 -23.98
C ALA A 293 -72.27 -17.21 -24.35
N ASN A 294 -72.50 -18.12 -25.31
CA ASN A 294 -71.52 -19.12 -25.73
C ASN A 294 -70.38 -18.50 -26.56
N GLU A 295 -70.70 -17.54 -27.43
CA GLU A 295 -69.70 -16.76 -28.19
C GLU A 295 -68.84 -15.87 -27.28
N GLU A 296 -69.45 -15.17 -26.32
CA GLU A 296 -68.72 -14.34 -25.34
C GLU A 296 -67.80 -15.21 -24.47
N MET A 297 -68.29 -16.36 -24.00
CA MET A 297 -67.50 -17.33 -23.23
C MET A 297 -66.31 -17.87 -24.01
N LEU A 298 -66.48 -18.27 -25.28
CA LEU A 298 -65.37 -18.76 -26.13
C LEU A 298 -64.30 -17.68 -26.34
N SER A 299 -64.72 -16.43 -26.58
CA SER A 299 -63.80 -15.31 -26.73
C SER A 299 -63.03 -15.02 -25.44
N LEU A 300 -63.68 -15.13 -24.27
CA LEU A 300 -63.06 -14.93 -22.97
C LEU A 300 -62.09 -16.08 -22.62
N LYS A 301 -62.44 -17.33 -22.94
CA LYS A 301 -61.55 -18.49 -22.78
C LYS A 301 -60.28 -18.35 -23.62
N ALA A 302 -60.42 -17.89 -24.88
CA ALA A 302 -59.28 -17.63 -25.75
C ALA A 302 -58.37 -16.52 -25.19
N LYS A 303 -58.95 -15.43 -24.68
CA LYS A 303 -58.19 -14.34 -24.02
C LYS A 303 -57.48 -14.83 -22.74
N ALA A 304 -58.16 -15.60 -21.89
CA ALA A 304 -57.58 -16.16 -20.67
C ALA A 304 -56.43 -17.13 -20.97
N ALA A 305 -56.58 -17.99 -21.98
CA ALA A 305 -55.52 -18.90 -22.42
C ALA A 305 -54.28 -18.16 -22.95
N LEU A 306 -54.49 -17.08 -23.71
CA LEU A 306 -53.40 -16.22 -24.17
C LEU A 306 -52.68 -15.55 -23.00
N ILE A 307 -53.42 -15.00 -22.04
CA ILE A 307 -52.85 -14.41 -20.82
C ILE A 307 -52.04 -15.44 -20.02
N GLN A 308 -52.57 -16.66 -19.85
CA GLN A 308 -51.88 -17.76 -19.15
C GLN A 308 -50.58 -18.15 -19.86
N ARG A 309 -50.57 -18.14 -21.19
CA ARG A 309 -49.37 -18.41 -21.99
C ARG A 309 -48.30 -17.33 -21.79
N LEU A 310 -48.68 -16.05 -21.84
CA LEU A 310 -47.76 -14.93 -21.59
C LEU A 310 -47.16 -14.98 -20.17
N LEU A 311 -47.96 -15.39 -19.18
CA LEU A 311 -47.50 -15.62 -17.81
C LEU A 311 -46.48 -16.77 -17.72
N ASN A 312 -46.66 -17.84 -18.49
CA ASN A 312 -45.75 -18.99 -18.48
C ASN A 312 -44.43 -18.69 -19.22
N GLU A 313 -44.49 -17.98 -20.36
CA GLU A 313 -43.32 -17.58 -21.15
C GLU A 313 -42.40 -16.64 -20.34
N ARG A 314 -42.96 -15.61 -19.70
CA ARG A 314 -42.20 -14.65 -18.87
C ARG A 314 -41.58 -15.27 -17.61
N ASN A 315 -42.15 -16.35 -17.07
CA ASN A 315 -41.56 -17.10 -15.94
C ASN A 315 -40.50 -18.13 -16.38
N GLY A 316 -40.44 -18.46 -17.68
CA GLY A 316 -39.49 -19.42 -18.25
C GLY A 316 -38.15 -18.81 -18.65
N GLU A 317 -38.05 -17.49 -18.79
CA GLU A 317 -36.83 -16.76 -19.20
C GLU A 317 -35.82 -16.54 -18.04
N GLY A 318 -36.02 -17.17 -16.88
CA GLY A 318 -35.17 -17.03 -15.69
C GLY A 318 -34.36 -18.27 -15.29
N LYS A 319 -34.05 -19.17 -16.23
CA LYS A 319 -33.14 -20.32 -16.01
C LYS A 319 -31.94 -20.27 -16.95
#